data_AF-A0A350LT21-F1
#
_entry.id   AF-A0A350LT21-F1
#
_cell.length_a   1.000
_cell.length_b   1.000
_cell.length_c   1.000
_cell.angle_alpha   90.00
_cell.angle_beta   90.00
_cell.angle_gamma   90.00
#
_symmetry.space_group_name_H-M   'P 1'
#
loop_
_entity.id
_entity.type
_entity.pdbx_description
1 polymer ?
#
loop_
_entity_poly.entity_id
_entity_poly.type
_entity_poly.pdbx_seq_one_letter_code
_entity_poly.pdbx_strand_id
1 'polypeptide(L)' 'AKMGDPDPEKNPRLRLAIKEAKAQSMPKDNIERAIKKASGGDAEDYEEIRYEGYGPGGVAVIVEAMTDNRNRT' A
#
# COMPACT_ATOMS: atom_id res chain seq x y z
N ALA A 1 -3.50 6.59 -4.61
CA ALA A 1 -4.22 6.99 -5.83
C ALA A 1 -5.06 5.87 -6.46
N LYS A 2 -4.93 4.58 -6.05
CA LYS A 2 -5.79 3.51 -6.60
C LYS A 2 -7.24 3.50 -6.07
N MET A 3 -7.48 4.01 -4.87
CA MET A 3 -8.83 4.14 -4.25
C MET A 3 -9.26 5.60 -4.02
N GLY A 4 -8.76 6.55 -4.81
CA GLY A 4 -9.13 7.97 -4.68
C GLY A 4 -8.17 8.91 -5.40
N ASP A 5 -8.49 10.21 -5.41
CA ASP A 5 -7.74 11.24 -6.14
C ASP A 5 -6.22 11.20 -5.82
N PRO A 6 -5.35 11.45 -6.82
CA PRO A 6 -3.90 11.50 -6.64
C PRO A 6 -3.43 12.78 -5.92
N ASP A 7 -4.33 13.74 -5.69
CA ASP A 7 -4.06 14.96 -4.95
C ASP A 7 -4.10 14.70 -3.42
N PRO A 8 -2.99 14.92 -2.68
CA PRO A 8 -2.96 14.78 -1.23
C PRO A 8 -3.97 15.64 -0.48
N GLU A 9 -4.38 16.79 -1.02
CA GLU A 9 -5.39 17.65 -0.40
C GLU A 9 -6.80 17.04 -0.49
N LYS A 10 -7.07 16.27 -1.54
CA LYS A 10 -8.37 15.60 -1.76
C LYS A 10 -8.40 14.16 -1.27
N ASN A 11 -7.26 13.62 -0.81
CA ASN A 11 -7.14 12.25 -0.34
C ASN A 11 -6.50 12.17 1.05
N PRO A 12 -7.29 12.16 2.13
CA PRO A 12 -6.79 12.09 3.51
C PRO A 12 -5.88 10.89 3.78
N ARG A 13 -6.13 9.74 3.14
CA ARG A 13 -5.27 8.55 3.26
C ARG A 13 -3.89 8.80 2.64
N LEU A 14 -3.85 9.42 1.47
CA LEU A 14 -2.60 9.77 0.81
C LEU A 14 -1.80 10.80 1.61
N ARG A 15 -2.47 11.80 2.18
CA ARG A 15 -1.84 12.81 3.04
C ARG A 15 -1.19 12.18 4.27
N LEU A 16 -1.86 11.22 4.91
CA LEU A 16 -1.30 10.48 6.05
C LEU A 16 -0.07 9.67 5.64
N ALA A 17 -0.17 8.91 4.55
CA ALA A 17 0.94 8.11 4.02
C ALA A 17 2.16 8.98 3.66
N ILE A 18 1.95 10.16 3.06
CA ILE A 18 3.04 11.12 2.77
C ILE A 18 3.69 11.64 4.05
N LYS A 19 2.89 11.90 5.09
CA LYS A 19 3.41 12.37 6.39
C LYS A 19 4.27 11.30 7.06
N GLU A 20 3.83 10.05 7.05
CA GLU A 20 4.59 8.91 7.59
C GLU A 20 5.85 8.62 6.77
N ALA A 21 5.77 8.64 5.45
CA ALA A 21 6.91 8.49 4.57
C ALA A 21 7.99 9.57 4.83
N LYS A 22 7.57 10.83 5.00
CA LYS A 22 8.48 11.92 5.40
C LYS A 22 9.07 11.70 6.79
N ALA A 23 8.30 11.15 7.74
CA ALA A 23 8.78 10.83 9.08
C ALA A 23 9.84 9.71 9.07
N GLN A 24 9.78 8.79 8.11
CA GLN A 24 10.79 7.74 7.89
C GLN A 24 11.95 8.18 6.99
N SER A 25 12.15 9.48 6.77
CA SER A 25 13.22 10.00 5.91
C SER A 25 13.17 9.52 4.46
N MET A 26 11.98 9.19 3.94
CA MET A 26 11.82 8.84 2.52
C MET A 26 12.06 10.08 1.64
N PRO A 27 12.90 10.00 0.60
CA PRO A 27 13.09 11.08 -0.37
C PRO A 27 11.78 11.48 -1.07
N LYS A 28 11.57 12.78 -1.28
CA LYS A 28 10.35 13.31 -1.93
C LYS A 28 10.12 12.69 -3.32
N ASP A 29 11.19 12.50 -4.08
CA ASP A 29 11.13 11.92 -5.43
C ASP A 29 10.56 10.49 -5.43
N ASN A 30 10.83 9.70 -4.38
CA ASN A 30 10.27 8.35 -4.24
C ASN A 30 8.77 8.39 -3.97
N ILE A 31 8.32 9.35 -3.15
CA ILE A 31 6.91 9.57 -2.83
C ILE A 31 6.15 10.00 -4.09
N GLU A 32 6.67 10.98 -4.83
CA GLU A 32 6.06 11.47 -6.07
C GLU A 32 6.01 10.40 -7.16
N ARG A 33 7.09 9.62 -7.31
CA ARG A 33 7.14 8.48 -8.23
C ARG A 33 6.09 7.41 -7.87
N ALA A 34 5.90 7.12 -6.58
CA ALA A 34 4.89 6.16 -6.12
C ALA A 34 3.46 6.68 -6.39
N ILE A 35 3.20 7.97 -6.16
CA ILE A 35 1.92 8.61 -6.48
C ILE A 35 1.64 8.53 -7.98
N LYS A 36 2.63 8.87 -8.81
CA LYS A 36 2.52 8.85 -10.27
C LYS A 36 2.32 7.44 -10.82
N LYS A 37 3.02 6.43 -10.27
CA LYS A 37 2.80 5.01 -10.62
C LYS A 37 1.37 4.58 -10.28
N ALA A 38 0.84 5.03 -9.14
CA ALA A 38 -0.52 4.72 -8.73
C ALA A 38 -1.62 5.47 -9.51
N SER A 39 -1.33 6.62 -10.14
CA SER A 39 -2.29 7.37 -10.97
C SER A 39 -2.21 7.05 -12.46
N GLY A 40 -1.08 6.51 -12.93
CA GLY A 40 -0.78 6.31 -14.35
C GLY A 40 -1.40 5.08 -15.01
N GLY A 41 -2.24 4.31 -14.31
CA GLY A 41 -2.89 3.12 -14.88
C GLY A 41 -2.00 1.87 -15.01
N ASP A 42 -0.68 2.03 -15.19
CA ASP A 42 0.33 0.94 -15.15
C ASP A 42 0.67 0.45 -13.72
N ALA A 43 -0.26 0.65 -12.80
CA ALA A 43 -0.16 0.01 -11.51
C ALA A 43 -0.53 -1.45 -11.72
N GLU A 44 0.49 -2.32 -11.78
CA GLU A 44 0.37 -3.74 -11.41
C GLU A 44 -0.76 -3.86 -10.38
N ASP A 45 -1.71 -4.75 -10.61
CA ASP A 45 -2.91 -4.87 -9.77
C ASP A 45 -2.57 -5.36 -8.37
N TYR A 46 -2.04 -4.43 -7.56
CA TYR A 46 -1.78 -4.56 -6.15
C TYR A 46 -3.13 -4.67 -5.46
N GLU A 47 -3.49 -5.89 -5.14
CA GLU A 47 -4.66 -6.22 -4.35
C GLU A 47 -4.22 -6.38 -2.89
N GLU A 48 -5.05 -5.86 -1.99
CA GLU A 48 -4.93 -6.14 -0.56
C GLU A 48 -5.55 -7.52 -0.30
N ILE A 49 -4.75 -8.45 0.19
CA ILE A 49 -5.17 -9.81 0.54
C ILE A 49 -4.90 -10.02 2.02
N ARG A 50 -5.90 -10.58 2.70
CA ARG A 50 -5.79 -11.00 4.09
C ARG A 50 -5.73 -12.51 4.14
N TYR A 51 -4.61 -13.05 4.61
CA TYR A 51 -4.46 -14.47 4.88
C TYR A 51 -4.70 -14.73 6.36
N GLU A 52 -5.54 -15.71 6.63
CA GLU A 52 -5.84 -16.15 7.99
C GLU A 52 -5.31 -17.57 8.16
N GLY A 53 -4.51 -17.78 9.20
CA GLY A 53 -3.87 -19.06 9.47
C GLY A 53 -3.73 -19.34 10.97
N TYR A 54 -3.43 -20.58 11.30
CA TYR A 54 -3.15 -21.00 12.67
C TYR A 54 -1.70 -21.47 12.78
N GLY A 55 -0.96 -20.87 13.71
CA GLY A 55 0.40 -21.26 14.05
C GLY A 55 0.45 -22.43 15.03
N PRO A 56 1.66 -22.92 15.35
CA PRO A 56 1.86 -23.97 16.36
C PRO A 56 1.22 -23.58 17.70
N GLY A 57 0.45 -24.49 18.29
CA GLY A 57 -0.27 -24.23 19.55
C GLY A 57 -1.63 -23.53 19.39
N GLY A 58 -2.17 -23.41 18.18
CA GLY A 58 -3.52 -22.87 17.94
C GLY A 58 -3.61 -21.35 17.96
N VAL A 59 -2.46 -20.66 17.87
CA VAL A 59 -2.40 -19.20 17.80
C VAL A 59 -2.91 -18.75 16.43
N ALA A 60 -3.95 -17.92 16.41
CA ALA A 60 -4.45 -17.31 15.18
C ALA A 60 -3.47 -16.23 14.68
N VAL A 61 -3.14 -16.27 13.39
CA VAL A 61 -2.26 -15.33 12.70
C VAL A 61 -3.03 -14.73 11.54
N ILE A 62 -3.04 -13.40 11.50
CA ILE A 62 -3.58 -12.61 10.39
C ILE A 62 -2.39 -11.98 9.68
N VAL A 63 -2.25 -12.26 8.39
CA VAL A 63 -1.23 -11.66 7.53
C VAL A 63 -1.93 -10.78 6.51
N GLU A 64 -1.67 -9.49 6.59
CA GLU A 64 -2.14 -8.51 5.62
C GLU A 64 -1.02 -8.26 4.61
N ALA A 65 -1.28 -8.62 3.36
CA ALA A 65 -0.32 -8.51 2.26
C ALA A 65 -0.90 -7.65 1.13
N MET A 66 -0.05 -6.84 0.51
CA MET A 66 -0.38 -6.11 -0.70
C MET A 66 0.47 -6.70 -1.83
N THR A 67 -0.18 -7.30 -2.83
CA THR A 67 0.51 -8.06 -3.87
C THR A 67 -0.12 -7.88 -5.24
N ASP A 68 0.73 -7.89 -6.26
CA ASP A 68 0.39 -7.96 -7.67
C ASP A 68 0.06 -9.38 -8.16
N ASN A 69 0.25 -10.41 -7.31
CA ASN A 69 -0.03 -11.80 -7.65
C ASN A 69 -0.39 -12.66 -6.43
N ARG A 70 -1.67 -13.04 -6.31
CA ARG A 70 -2.17 -13.89 -5.21
C ARG A 70 -1.48 -15.25 -5.13
N ASN A 71 -1.16 -15.87 -6.27
CA ASN A 71 -0.56 -17.22 -6.29
C ASN A 71 0.91 -17.23 -5.81
N ARG A 72 1.57 -16.06 -5.78
CA ARG A 72 2.96 -15.92 -5.31
C ARG A 72 3.05 -15.61 -3.81
N THR A 73 1.96 -15.16 -3.20
CA THR A 73 1.95 -14.47 -1.90
C THR A 73 1.32 -15.34 -0.83
#